data_AF-A0A448GVU6-F1
#
_entry.id   AF-A0A448GVU6-F1
#
_cell.length_a   1.000
_cell.length_b   1.000
_cell.length_c   1.000
_cell.angle_alpha   90.00
_cell.angle_beta   90.00
_cell.angle_gamma   90.00
#
_symmetry.space_group_name_H-M   'P 1'
#
loop_
_entity.id
_entity.type
_entity.pdbx_description
1 polymer ?
#
loop_
_entity_poly.entity_id
_entity_poly.type
_entity_poly.pdbx_seq_one_letter_code
_entity_poly.pdbx_strand_id
1 'polypeptide(L)'
;MKKQTSFNPYPQEMLPEGFKYPQSYLDLSKDTSTINWDSEFMFPWWFEDCQEELTEVMNIYQELTELNNLIPFARNGDWAACFNANDISGSPQVIVIDLGNPKYVSYCDNFDKWLEMAEQNGWT
;
A
#
# COMPACT_ATOMS: atom_id res chain seq x y z
N MET A 1 5.70 3.22 20.43
CA MET A 1 5.08 3.49 19.11
C MET A 1 3.60 3.18 19.18
N LYS A 2 2.79 3.91 18.42
CA LYS A 2 1.35 3.68 18.31
C LYS A 2 1.12 2.54 17.32
N LYS A 3 0.38 1.50 17.72
CA LYS A 3 -0.11 0.47 16.78
C LYS A 3 -1.34 1.05 16.06
N GLN A 4 -1.34 1.02 14.73
CA GLN A 4 -2.55 1.29 13.96
C GLN A 4 -3.48 0.10 14.11
N THR A 5 -4.71 0.29 14.59
CA THR A 5 -5.68 -0.80 14.82
C THR A 5 -6.63 -1.01 13.64
N SER A 6 -6.77 0.01 12.81
CA SER A 6 -7.62 0.07 11.62
C SER A 6 -7.20 1.25 10.75
N PHE A 7 -7.65 1.26 9.51
CA PHE A 7 -7.43 2.34 8.54
C PHE A 7 -8.57 2.38 7.53
N ASN A 8 -8.70 3.50 6.81
CA ASN A 8 -9.76 3.72 5.83
C ASN A 8 -9.19 3.73 4.41
N PRO A 9 -9.43 2.69 3.60
CA PRO A 9 -9.14 2.73 2.17
C PRO A 9 -9.91 3.84 1.45
N TYR A 10 -9.46 4.22 0.26
CA TYR A 10 -10.25 5.06 -0.62
C TYR A 10 -11.58 4.38 -0.95
N PRO A 11 -12.70 5.12 -0.94
CA PRO A 11 -14.00 4.53 -1.23
C PRO A 11 -14.11 4.19 -2.73
N GLN A 12 -14.97 3.21 -3.06
CA GLN A 12 -15.04 2.65 -4.41
C GLN A 12 -15.32 3.70 -5.50
N GLU A 13 -16.08 4.74 -5.18
CA GLU A 13 -16.40 5.86 -6.07
C GLU A 13 -15.19 6.72 -6.45
N MET A 14 -14.11 6.70 -5.67
CA MET A 14 -12.86 7.39 -5.97
C MET A 14 -11.90 6.52 -6.77
N LEU A 15 -12.10 5.20 -6.79
CA LEU A 15 -11.19 4.25 -7.45
C LEU A 15 -11.33 4.31 -8.97
N PRO A 16 -10.24 4.06 -9.72
CA PRO A 16 -10.29 3.90 -11.17
C PRO A 16 -11.30 2.82 -11.58
N GLU A 17 -11.91 3.03 -12.76
CA GLU A 17 -12.96 2.14 -13.26
C GLU A 17 -12.49 0.68 -13.32
N GLY A 18 -13.26 -0.22 -12.73
CA GLY A 18 -12.98 -1.66 -12.70
C GLY A 18 -11.97 -2.09 -11.63
N PHE A 19 -11.24 -1.18 -11.00
CA PHE A 19 -10.33 -1.50 -9.91
C PHE A 19 -11.09 -2.04 -8.70
N LYS A 20 -10.50 -3.04 -8.05
CA LYS A 20 -11.02 -3.67 -6.83
C LYS A 20 -9.87 -3.99 -5.90
N TYR A 21 -10.05 -3.66 -4.63
CA TYR A 21 -9.13 -4.10 -3.59
C TYR A 21 -9.18 -5.63 -3.42
N PRO A 22 -8.04 -6.25 -3.04
CA PRO A 22 -8.05 -7.60 -2.47
C PRO A 22 -8.95 -7.65 -1.22
N GLN A 23 -9.68 -8.75 -1.05
CA GLN A 23 -10.54 -8.92 0.14
C GLN A 23 -9.73 -8.91 1.44
N SER A 24 -8.53 -9.51 1.43
CA SER A 24 -7.61 -9.51 2.57
C SER A 24 -7.22 -8.10 3.02
N TYR A 25 -6.99 -7.18 2.09
CA TYR A 25 -6.73 -5.78 2.39
C TYR A 25 -7.93 -5.09 3.05
N LEU A 26 -9.14 -5.34 2.53
CA LEU A 26 -10.39 -4.79 3.11
C LEU A 26 -10.73 -5.37 4.49
N ASP A 27 -10.33 -6.61 4.75
CA ASP A 27 -10.51 -7.22 6.07
C ASP A 27 -9.48 -6.67 7.06
N LEU A 28 -8.23 -6.50 6.62
CA LEU A 28 -7.16 -5.88 7.41
C LEU A 28 -7.46 -4.43 7.78
N SER A 29 -8.14 -3.69 6.90
CA SER A 29 -8.49 -2.29 7.16
C SER A 29 -9.41 -2.12 8.37
N LYS A 30 -10.21 -3.13 8.68
CA LYS A 30 -11.15 -3.13 9.82
C LYS A 30 -10.47 -3.54 11.12
N ASP A 31 -9.49 -4.45 11.04
CA ASP A 31 -8.75 -4.95 12.19
C ASP A 31 -7.35 -5.43 11.77
N THR A 32 -6.33 -4.72 12.24
CA THR A 32 -4.91 -5.06 11.99
C THR A 32 -4.35 -6.05 13.02
N SER A 33 -5.20 -6.65 13.87
CA SER A 33 -4.78 -7.63 14.87
C SER A 33 -4.12 -8.88 14.27
N THR A 34 -4.44 -9.18 13.01
CA THR A 34 -3.91 -10.32 12.26
C THR A 34 -2.48 -10.11 11.75
N ILE A 35 -1.98 -8.86 11.74
CA ILE A 35 -0.59 -8.59 11.39
C ILE A 35 0.31 -9.26 12.41
N ASN A 36 1.26 -10.05 11.92
CA ASN A 36 2.29 -10.63 12.77
C ASN A 36 3.21 -9.53 13.31
N TRP A 37 2.84 -9.01 14.47
CA TRP A 37 3.57 -7.98 15.19
C TRP A 37 4.56 -8.69 16.12
N ASP A 38 5.71 -9.11 15.59
CA ASP A 38 6.76 -9.64 16.44
C ASP A 38 7.26 -8.51 17.36
N SER A 39 7.35 -8.79 18.66
CA SER A 39 7.92 -7.85 19.63
C SER A 39 9.39 -7.51 19.35
N GLU A 40 10.10 -8.38 18.60
CA GLU A 40 11.47 -8.16 18.15
C GLU A 40 11.51 -7.38 16.81
N PHE A 41 10.51 -7.59 15.95
CA PHE A 41 10.40 -6.97 14.63
C PHE A 41 9.07 -6.24 14.51
N MET A 42 9.08 -4.99 14.96
CA MET A 42 7.92 -4.10 14.86
C MET A 42 7.55 -3.92 13.39
N PHE A 43 6.32 -4.28 13.01
CA PHE A 43 5.81 -4.03 11.66
C PHE A 43 6.00 -2.53 11.31
N PRO A 44 6.88 -2.18 10.37
CA PRO A 44 7.35 -0.80 10.21
C PRO A 44 6.45 0.03 9.29
N TRP A 45 5.52 -0.64 8.58
CA TRP A 45 4.62 0.02 7.65
C TRP A 45 3.41 0.62 8.37
N TRP A 46 3.08 1.84 7.97
CA TRP A 46 1.86 2.53 8.36
C TRP A 46 0.90 2.54 7.19
N PHE A 47 -0.33 2.04 7.36
CA PHE A 47 -1.33 2.09 6.30
C PHE A 47 -1.90 3.49 6.16
N GLU A 48 -2.13 3.89 4.91
CA GLU A 48 -2.69 5.19 4.59
C GLU A 48 -4.18 5.24 4.97
N ASP A 49 -4.58 6.35 5.59
CA ASP A 49 -5.98 6.71 5.79
C ASP A 49 -6.39 7.63 4.63
N CYS A 50 -7.47 7.29 3.93
CA CYS A 50 -8.06 8.14 2.89
C CYS A 50 -8.54 9.46 3.50
N GLN A 51 -7.72 10.51 3.38
CA GLN A 51 -8.03 11.86 3.83
C GLN A 51 -8.11 12.87 2.68
N GLU A 52 -7.46 12.55 1.56
CA GLU A 52 -7.31 13.42 0.39
C GLU A 52 -8.02 12.81 -0.82
N GLU A 53 -8.24 13.60 -1.86
CA GLU A 53 -8.81 13.10 -3.11
C GLU A 53 -7.81 12.17 -3.81
N LEU A 54 -8.24 10.95 -4.15
CA LEU A 54 -7.33 9.94 -4.73
C LEU A 54 -6.63 10.44 -6.00
N THR A 55 -7.33 11.21 -6.84
CA THR A 55 -6.75 11.73 -8.09
C THR A 55 -5.60 12.70 -7.81
N GLU A 56 -5.69 13.54 -6.77
CA GLU A 56 -4.61 14.45 -6.38
C GLU A 56 -3.40 13.67 -5.89
N VAL A 57 -3.62 12.66 -5.05
CA VAL A 57 -2.57 11.78 -4.55
C VAL A 57 -1.89 11.01 -5.69
N MET A 58 -2.66 10.44 -6.62
CA MET A 58 -2.12 9.74 -7.79
C MET A 58 -1.26 10.66 -8.65
N ASN A 59 -1.65 11.92 -8.85
CA ASN A 59 -0.87 12.91 -9.59
C ASN A 59 0.45 13.24 -8.88
N ILE A 60 0.43 13.42 -7.56
CA ILE A 60 1.65 13.65 -6.76
C ILE A 60 2.62 12.47 -6.92
N TYR A 61 2.12 11.24 -6.81
CA TYR A 61 2.97 10.06 -6.99
C TYR A 61 3.53 9.95 -8.41
N GLN A 62 2.73 10.31 -9.43
CA GLN A 62 3.20 10.36 -10.81
C GLN A 62 4.34 11.37 -10.99
N GLU A 63 4.22 12.57 -10.43
CA GLU A 63 5.26 13.60 -10.49
C GLU A 63 6.55 13.17 -9.76
N LEU A 64 6.42 12.48 -8.63
CA LEU A 64 7.57 12.03 -7.83
C LEU A 64 8.29 10.83 -8.44
N THR A 65 7.58 9.94 -9.13
CA THR A 65 8.09 8.62 -9.49
C THR A 65 8.17 8.34 -11.00
N GLU A 66 7.55 9.20 -11.82
CA GLU A 66 7.31 8.97 -13.26
C GLU A 66 6.45 7.72 -13.57
N LEU A 67 5.90 7.07 -12.54
CA LEU A 67 5.00 5.92 -12.66
C LEU A 67 3.55 6.39 -12.56
N ASN A 68 2.71 5.90 -13.47
CA ASN A 68 1.31 6.25 -13.53
C ASN A 68 0.45 5.24 -12.74
N ASN A 69 -0.76 5.66 -12.37
CA ASN A 69 -1.81 4.78 -11.86
C ASN A 69 -1.42 4.04 -10.56
N LEU A 70 -0.77 4.76 -9.64
CA LEU A 70 -0.37 4.25 -8.33
C LEU A 70 -1.38 4.67 -7.26
N ILE A 71 -2.01 3.71 -6.60
CA ILE A 71 -2.86 3.97 -5.42
C ILE A 71 -2.02 3.63 -4.18
N PRO A 72 -1.42 4.61 -3.48
CA PRO A 72 -0.66 4.35 -2.27
C PRO A 72 -1.57 3.80 -1.18
N PHE A 73 -1.06 2.83 -0.42
CA PHE A 73 -1.80 2.23 0.69
C PHE A 73 -0.98 2.03 1.96
N ALA A 74 0.36 2.11 1.89
CA ALA A 74 1.20 2.05 3.08
C ALA A 74 2.55 2.76 2.90
N ARG A 75 3.14 3.22 4.02
CA ARG A 75 4.43 3.92 4.09
C ARG A 75 5.37 3.32 5.13
N ASN A 76 6.66 3.31 4.84
CA ASN A 76 7.72 3.03 5.80
C ASN A 76 8.88 4.00 5.55
N GLY A 77 8.87 5.14 6.25
CA GLY A 77 9.78 6.25 5.94
C GLY A 77 9.59 6.75 4.50
N ASP A 78 10.67 6.75 3.72
CA ASP A 78 10.63 7.15 2.32
C ASP A 78 10.02 6.08 1.41
N TRP A 79 9.88 4.83 1.88
CA TRP A 79 9.24 3.78 1.11
C TRP A 79 7.72 3.93 1.07
N ALA A 80 7.15 3.70 -0.11
CA ALA A 80 5.72 3.65 -0.34
C ALA A 80 5.33 2.35 -1.03
N ALA A 81 4.26 1.71 -0.56
CA ALA A 81 3.63 0.58 -1.21
C ALA A 81 2.33 1.06 -1.87
N CYS A 82 2.20 0.77 -3.17
CA CYS A 82 1.11 1.22 -4.00
C CYS A 82 0.47 0.04 -4.74
N PHE A 83 -0.85 0.03 -4.90
CA PHE A 83 -1.51 -0.82 -5.87
C PHE A 83 -1.31 -0.28 -7.28
N ASN A 84 -1.05 -1.18 -8.23
CA ASN A 84 -1.14 -0.87 -9.65
C ASN A 84 -2.60 -0.79 -10.06
N ALA A 85 -3.12 0.42 -10.28
CA ALA A 85 -4.54 0.62 -10.58
C ALA A 85 -4.95 0.14 -11.97
N ASN A 86 -4.00 -0.17 -12.86
CA ASN A 86 -4.30 -0.80 -14.14
C ASN A 86 -4.67 -2.29 -13.99
N ASP A 87 -4.33 -2.89 -12.84
CA ASP A 87 -4.63 -4.29 -12.56
C ASP A 87 -6.04 -4.43 -11.97
N ILE A 88 -7.01 -4.67 -12.84
CA ILE A 88 -8.43 -4.83 -12.49
C ILE A 88 -8.80 -6.28 -12.14
N SER A 89 -7.82 -7.15 -11.87
CA SER A 89 -8.06 -8.58 -11.58
C SER A 89 -8.81 -8.82 -10.26
N GLY A 90 -8.81 -7.84 -9.34
CA GLY A 90 -9.22 -8.00 -7.95
C GLY A 90 -8.12 -8.54 -7.04
N SER A 91 -6.93 -8.78 -7.58
CA SER A 91 -5.70 -9.06 -6.84
C SER A 91 -4.55 -8.22 -7.42
N PRO A 92 -4.66 -6.88 -7.36
CA PRO A 92 -3.72 -5.99 -8.02
C PRO A 92 -2.28 -6.21 -7.55
N GLN A 93 -1.35 -6.19 -8.51
CA GLN A 93 0.09 -6.09 -8.24
C GLN A 93 0.39 -4.94 -7.28
N VAL A 94 1.33 -5.16 -6.37
CA VAL A 94 1.88 -4.12 -5.49
C VAL A 94 3.23 -3.65 -6.01
N ILE A 95 3.39 -2.33 -6.09
CA ILE A 95 4.62 -1.66 -6.49
C ILE A 95 5.16 -0.95 -5.24
N VAL A 96 6.40 -1.27 -4.86
CA VAL A 96 7.09 -0.67 -3.71
C VAL A 96 8.19 0.24 -4.22
N ILE A 97 8.18 1.50 -3.80
CA ILE A 97 9.03 2.57 -4.35
C ILE A 97 9.70 3.32 -3.21
N ASP A 98 10.99 3.59 -3.32
CA ASP A 98 11.70 4.55 -2.46
C ASP A 98 11.46 5.96 -2.99
N LEU A 99 10.65 6.77 -2.30
CA LEU A 99 10.37 8.16 -2.73
C LEU A 99 11.57 9.09 -2.54
N GLY A 100 12.54 8.73 -1.70
CA GLY A 100 13.81 9.45 -1.57
C GLY A 100 14.76 9.17 -2.74
N ASN A 101 14.61 8.02 -3.39
CA ASN A 101 15.31 7.65 -4.62
C ASN A 101 14.45 6.75 -5.54
N PRO A 102 13.55 7.34 -6.35
CA PRO A 102 12.55 6.62 -7.15
C PRO A 102 13.11 5.65 -8.22
N LYS A 103 14.44 5.54 -8.34
CA LYS A 103 15.10 4.48 -9.12
C LYS A 103 14.98 3.11 -8.47
N TYR A 104 14.75 3.05 -7.16
CA TYR A 104 14.52 1.80 -6.45
C TYR A 104 13.03 1.48 -6.42
N VAL A 105 12.66 0.53 -7.29
CA VAL A 105 11.30 0.03 -7.43
C VAL A 105 11.35 -1.49 -7.35
N SER A 106 10.43 -2.07 -6.59
CA SER A 106 10.21 -3.51 -6.51
C SER A 106 8.75 -3.82 -6.81
N TYR A 107 8.50 -5.02 -7.32
CA TYR A 107 7.18 -5.46 -7.74
C TYR A 107 6.83 -6.75 -6.99
N CYS A 108 5.63 -6.81 -6.43
CA CYS A 108 5.09 -7.95 -5.72
C CYS A 108 3.79 -8.38 -6.42
N ASP A 109 3.58 -9.69 -6.56
CA ASP A 109 2.45 -10.21 -7.33
C ASP A 109 1.08 -9.70 -6.83
N ASN A 110 0.93 -9.50 -5.52
CA ASN A 110 -0.30 -9.01 -4.90
C ASN A 110 -0.05 -8.54 -3.45
N PHE A 111 -1.13 -8.05 -2.82
CA PHE A 111 -1.13 -7.62 -1.42
C PHE A 111 -0.67 -8.68 -0.42
N ASP A 112 -1.17 -9.92 -0.53
CA ASP A 112 -0.86 -10.95 0.45
C ASP A 112 0.64 -11.29 0.43
N LYS A 113 1.24 -11.31 -0.76
CA LYS A 113 2.69 -11.48 -0.92
C LYS A 113 3.48 -10.31 -0.40
N TRP A 114 3.02 -9.08 -0.65
CA TRP A 114 3.63 -7.91 -0.05
C TRP A 114 3.57 -7.95 1.48
N LEU A 115 2.42 -8.31 2.06
CA LEU A 115 2.22 -8.37 3.51
C LEU A 115 3.10 -9.43 4.15
N GLU A 116 3.18 -10.63 3.56
CA GLU A 116 4.09 -11.71 4.00
C GLU A 116 5.55 -11.22 4.07
N MET A 117 6.01 -10.46 3.08
CA MET A 117 7.36 -9.87 3.07
C MET A 117 7.52 -8.72 4.06
N ALA A 118 6.49 -7.88 4.20
CA ALA A 118 6.48 -6.74 5.11
C ALA A 118 6.54 -7.17 6.58
N GLU A 119 5.93 -8.31 6.93
CA GLU A 119 5.99 -8.92 8.26
C GLU A 119 7.35 -9.56 8.58
N GLN A 120 8.14 -9.93 7.57
CA GLN A 120 9.41 -10.65 7.73
C GLN A 120 10.67 -9.75 7.66
N ASN A 121 10.52 -8.42 7.67
CA ASN A 121 11.58 -7.43 7.40
C ASN A 121 12.24 -7.53 6.02
N GLY A 122 11.53 -7.98 4.98
CA GLY A 122 12.10 -8.20 3.64
C GLY A 122 12.62 -6.96 2.89
N TRP A 123 12.80 -5.81 3.53
CA TRP A 123 13.09 -4.51 2.89
C TRP A 123 14.30 -3.77 3.50
N THR A 124 15.36 -4.49 3.89
CA THR A 124 16.66 -3.93 4.32
C THR A 124 17.71 -3.96 3.22
#